data_AF-A0A963NU40-F1
#
_entry.id   AF-A0A963NU40-F1
#
_cell.length_a   1.000
_cell.length_b   1.000
_cell.length_c   1.000
_cell.angle_alpha   90.00
_cell.angle_beta   90.00
_cell.angle_gamma   90.00
#
_symmetry.space_group_name_H-M   'P 1'
#
loop_
_entity.id
_entity.type
_entity.pdbx_description
1 polymer ?
#
loop_
_entity_poly.entity_id
_entity_poly.type
_entity_poly.pdbx_seq_one_letter_code
_entity_poly.pdbx_strand_id
1 'polypeptide(L)'
;MKRENLGRAHDVTATQPISLDVLKEKYLKAGETSAEDLFRRVARALASVEAEADREKYEALFLANMHAGAIGAGRIMSAAGTDIQATLINCFVQPVGDCIQGVDDEG
;
A
#
# COMPACT_ATOMS: atom_id res chain seq x y z
N MET A 1 -5.04 -6.58 -22.29
CA MET A 1 -5.37 -5.14 -22.39
C MET A 1 -4.05 -4.36 -22.31
N LYS A 2 -3.62 -3.69 -23.38
CA LYS A 2 -2.44 -2.81 -23.30
C LYS A 2 -2.86 -1.56 -22.51
N ARG A 3 -2.14 -1.23 -21.43
CA ARG A 3 -2.40 -0.01 -20.66
C ARG A 3 -1.90 1.18 -21.48
N GLU A 4 -2.76 2.17 -21.67
CA GLU A 4 -2.36 3.45 -22.24
C GLU A 4 -1.47 4.18 -21.25
N ASN A 5 -0.43 4.85 -21.74
CA ASN A 5 0.49 5.61 -20.89
C ASN A 5 -0.12 7.00 -20.62
N LEU A 6 -0.91 7.09 -19.54
CA LEU A 6 -1.59 8.31 -19.10
C LEU A 6 -0.67 9.30 -18.35
N GLY A 7 0.65 9.03 -18.28
CA GLY A 7 1.56 9.78 -17.42
C GLY A 7 1.35 9.47 -15.93
N ARG A 8 1.87 10.32 -15.05
CA ARG A 8 1.66 10.17 -13.60
C ARG A 8 0.31 10.80 -13.22
N ALA A 9 -0.60 10.00 -12.68
CA ALA A 9 -1.92 10.46 -12.26
C ALA A 9 -1.86 11.62 -11.25
N HIS A 10 -0.80 11.67 -10.44
CA HIS A 10 -0.59 12.70 -9.41
C HIS A 10 -0.13 14.06 -9.96
N ASP A 11 0.25 14.15 -11.24
CA ASP A 11 0.71 15.41 -11.86
C ASP A 11 -0.44 16.19 -12.53
N VAL A 12 -1.65 15.63 -12.57
CA VAL A 12 -2.80 16.22 -13.27
C VAL A 12 -3.35 17.46 -12.55
N THR A 13 -3.20 17.54 -11.24
CA THR A 13 -3.64 18.67 -10.42
C THR A 13 -2.63 19.02 -9.34
N ALA A 14 -2.63 20.28 -8.90
CA ALA A 14 -1.83 20.69 -7.76
C ALA A 14 -2.31 19.96 -6.50
N THR A 15 -1.37 19.36 -5.76
CA THR A 15 -1.70 18.65 -4.53
C THR A 15 -2.23 19.62 -3.47
N GLN A 16 -3.37 19.29 -2.86
CA GLN A 16 -3.96 20.11 -1.80
C GLN A 16 -3.08 20.08 -0.54
N PRO A 17 -2.96 21.19 0.21
CA PRO A 17 -2.14 21.24 1.43
C PRO A 17 -2.49 20.15 2.45
N ILE A 18 -3.79 19.91 2.69
CA ILE A 18 -4.25 18.88 3.62
C ILE A 18 -3.78 17.47 3.22
N SER A 19 -3.65 17.19 1.90
CA SER A 19 -3.15 15.91 1.42
C SER A 19 -1.67 15.73 1.74
N LEU A 20 -0.87 16.80 1.71
CA LEU A 20 0.52 16.77 2.16
C LEU A 20 0.61 16.52 3.67
N ASP A 21 -0.25 17.17 4.46
CA ASP A 21 -0.26 17.00 5.91
C ASP A 21 -0.62 15.56 6.30
N VAL A 22 -1.67 15.01 5.70
CA VAL A 22 -2.07 13.60 5.90
C VAL A 22 -0.99 12.64 5.43
N LEU A 23 -0.34 12.91 4.28
CA LEU A 23 0.76 12.10 3.77
C LEU A 23 1.90 12.03 4.79
N LYS A 24 2.35 13.19 5.28
CA LYS A 24 3.43 13.30 6.27
C LYS A 24 3.08 12.63 7.58
N GLU A 25 1.87 12.84 8.08
CA GLU A 25 1.45 12.33 9.39
C GLU A 25 1.22 10.82 9.39
N LYS A 26 0.58 10.28 8.35
CA LYS A 26 0.07 8.90 8.37
C LYS A 26 0.95 7.90 7.61
N TYR A 27 1.73 8.34 6.63
CA TYR A 27 2.36 7.44 5.66
C TYR A 27 3.87 7.55 5.57
N LEU A 28 4.43 8.76 5.61
CA LEU A 28 5.88 8.94 5.53
C LEU A 28 6.58 8.39 6.78
N LYS A 29 7.73 7.76 6.56
CA LYS A 29 8.63 7.24 7.60
C LYS A 29 9.92 8.04 7.65
N ALA A 30 10.79 7.72 8.63
CA ALA A 30 12.06 8.40 8.79
C ALA A 30 12.88 8.33 7.48
N GLY A 31 13.29 9.50 6.98
CA GLY A 31 14.01 9.62 5.71
C GLY A 31 13.13 9.82 4.48
N GLU A 32 11.80 9.69 4.59
CA GLU A 32 10.87 9.94 3.50
C GLU A 32 10.32 11.38 3.56
N THR A 33 10.25 12.04 2.41
CA THR A 33 9.80 13.45 2.32
C THR A 33 8.68 13.66 1.32
N SER A 34 8.42 12.66 0.47
CA SER A 34 7.52 12.75 -0.66
C SER A 34 6.72 11.46 -0.89
N ALA A 35 5.64 11.57 -1.67
CA ALA A 35 4.89 10.39 -2.12
C ALA A 35 5.76 9.44 -2.96
N GLU A 36 6.78 9.97 -3.64
CA GLU A 36 7.72 9.17 -4.42
C GLU A 36 8.54 8.22 -3.53
N ASP A 37 9.05 8.72 -2.40
CA ASP A 37 9.82 7.92 -1.45
C ASP A 37 8.96 6.76 -0.91
N LEU A 38 7.72 7.10 -0.53
CA LEU A 38 6.70 6.14 -0.11
C LEU A 38 6.44 5.07 -1.19
N PHE A 39 6.23 5.47 -2.44
CA PHE A 39 5.97 4.52 -3.52
C PHE A 39 7.16 3.61 -3.81
N ARG A 40 8.39 4.13 -3.75
CA ARG A 40 9.60 3.30 -3.88
C ARG A 40 9.72 2.27 -2.78
N ARG A 41 9.52 2.66 -1.52
CA ARG A 41 9.52 1.73 -0.40
C ARG A 41 8.48 0.64 -0.59
N VAL A 42 7.23 1.01 -0.88
CA VAL A 42 6.14 0.05 -1.03
C VAL A 42 6.38 -0.87 -2.23
N ALA A 43 6.82 -0.35 -3.38
CA ALA A 43 7.12 -1.15 -4.56
C ALA A 43 8.21 -2.20 -4.28
N ARG A 44 9.31 -1.80 -3.65
CA ARG A 44 10.39 -2.70 -3.25
C ARG A 44 9.90 -3.76 -2.26
N ALA A 45 9.10 -3.35 -1.28
CA ALA A 45 8.53 -4.27 -0.30
C ALA A 45 7.63 -5.33 -0.95
N LEU A 46 6.74 -4.91 -1.86
CA LEU A 46 5.86 -5.82 -2.59
C LEU A 46 6.65 -6.75 -3.52
N ALA A 47 7.71 -6.27 -4.16
CA ALA A 47 8.56 -7.11 -5.01
C ALA A 47 9.43 -8.10 -4.23
N SER A 48 9.68 -7.87 -2.94
CA SER A 48 10.61 -8.69 -2.15
C SER A 48 10.19 -10.16 -2.00
N VAL A 49 8.90 -10.46 -2.14
CA VAL A 49 8.36 -11.83 -2.08
C VAL A 49 8.50 -12.60 -3.39
N GLU A 50 8.85 -11.91 -4.48
CA GLU A 50 9.11 -12.54 -5.77
C GLU A 50 10.47 -13.23 -5.78
N ALA A 51 10.65 -14.13 -6.77
CA ALA A 51 11.94 -14.77 -7.03
C ALA A 51 13.03 -13.73 -7.29
N GLU A 52 14.24 -13.96 -6.77
CA GLU A 52 15.32 -12.96 -6.78
C GLU A 52 15.61 -12.38 -8.17
N ALA A 53 15.60 -13.22 -9.20
CA ALA A 53 15.82 -12.84 -10.59
C ALA A 53 14.72 -11.90 -11.16
N ASP A 54 13.53 -11.90 -10.58
CA ASP A 54 12.38 -11.14 -11.05
C ASP A 54 12.08 -9.90 -10.19
N ARG A 55 12.70 -9.75 -9.01
CA ARG A 55 12.39 -8.67 -8.06
C ARG A 55 12.49 -7.28 -8.68
N GLU A 56 13.57 -7.01 -9.41
CA GLU A 56 13.78 -5.70 -10.06
C GLU A 56 12.68 -5.38 -11.09
N LYS A 57 12.30 -6.39 -11.88
CA LYS A 57 11.21 -6.27 -12.86
C LYS A 57 9.88 -5.97 -12.15
N TYR A 58 9.55 -6.68 -11.09
CA TYR A 58 8.29 -6.47 -10.37
C TYR A 58 8.27 -5.16 -9.57
N GLU A 59 9.40 -4.74 -8.99
CA GLU A 59 9.52 -3.43 -8.33
C GLU A 59 9.19 -2.30 -9.33
N ALA A 60 9.77 -2.35 -10.53
CA ALA A 60 9.49 -1.37 -11.58
C ALA A 60 8.02 -1.39 -12.00
N LEU A 61 7.40 -2.57 -12.11
CA LEU A 61 5.98 -2.71 -12.45
C LEU A 61 5.06 -2.16 -11.34
N PHE A 62 5.35 -2.42 -10.07
CA PHE A 62 4.57 -1.88 -8.95
C PHE A 62 4.68 -0.37 -8.86
N LEU A 63 5.90 0.18 -9.02
CA LEU A 63 6.12 1.62 -9.02
C LEU A 63 5.37 2.29 -10.17
N ALA A 64 5.45 1.74 -11.39
CA ALA A 64 4.70 2.23 -12.54
C ALA A 64 3.18 2.16 -12.32
N ASN A 65 2.69 1.12 -11.64
CA ASN A 65 1.27 0.98 -11.31
C ASN A 65 0.79 2.06 -10.32
N MET A 66 1.60 2.40 -9.30
CA MET A 66 1.29 3.49 -8.37
C MET A 66 1.31 4.86 -9.07
N HIS A 67 2.26 5.09 -9.97
CA HIS A 67 2.27 6.31 -10.79
C HIS A 67 1.03 6.42 -11.69
N ALA A 68 0.51 5.30 -12.18
CA ALA A 68 -0.73 5.24 -12.93
C ALA A 68 -2.00 5.41 -12.05
N GLY A 69 -1.86 5.60 -10.74
CA GLY A 69 -2.96 5.89 -9.81
C GLY A 69 -3.49 4.70 -9.02
N ALA A 70 -2.90 3.51 -9.16
CA ALA A 70 -3.29 2.36 -8.34
C ALA A 70 -2.62 2.43 -6.96
N ILE A 71 -3.40 2.70 -5.91
CA ILE A 71 -2.90 2.89 -4.54
C ILE A 71 -3.32 1.71 -3.65
N GLY A 72 -2.37 1.21 -2.86
CA GLY A 72 -2.64 0.19 -1.84
C GLY A 72 -3.51 0.71 -0.71
N ALA A 73 -4.12 -0.21 0.06
CA ALA A 73 -4.90 0.18 1.23
C ALA A 73 -4.02 0.77 2.34
N GLY A 74 -4.64 1.49 3.29
CA GLY A 74 -3.92 2.32 4.27
C GLY A 74 -2.79 1.61 5.02
N ARG A 75 -3.03 0.39 5.54
CA ARG A 75 -1.99 -0.40 6.23
C ARG A 75 -0.83 -0.83 5.32
N ILE A 76 -1.08 -1.14 4.05
CA ILE A 76 -0.03 -1.47 3.07
C ILE A 76 0.85 -0.24 2.86
N MET A 77 0.24 0.90 2.51
CA MET A 77 0.99 2.12 2.21
C MET A 77 1.77 2.60 3.44
N SER A 78 1.20 2.51 4.64
CA SER A 78 1.89 2.95 5.85
C SER A 78 3.02 2.00 6.26
N ALA A 79 2.83 0.68 6.26
CA ALA A 79 3.75 -0.24 6.95
C ALA A 79 4.63 -1.12 6.05
N ALA A 80 4.31 -1.32 4.76
CA ALA A 80 5.09 -2.21 3.90
C ALA A 80 6.55 -1.72 3.77
N GLY A 81 7.52 -2.61 3.96
CA GLY A 81 8.96 -2.27 3.87
C GLY A 81 9.50 -1.49 5.06
N THR A 82 8.80 -1.53 6.20
CA THR A 82 9.25 -0.94 7.48
C THR A 82 9.44 -2.03 8.53
N ASP A 83 10.09 -1.71 9.63
CA ASP A 83 10.25 -2.63 10.77
C ASP A 83 8.99 -2.73 11.67
N ILE A 84 7.91 -2.04 11.31
CA ILE A 84 6.66 -2.04 12.07
C ILE A 84 6.02 -3.43 12.00
N GLN A 85 5.90 -4.09 13.16
CA GLN A 85 5.21 -5.37 13.29
C GLN A 85 3.69 -5.16 13.25
N ALA A 86 3.14 -5.04 12.05
CA ALA A 86 1.70 -4.91 11.82
C ALA A 86 1.25 -5.78 10.65
N THR A 87 0.02 -6.28 10.71
CA THR A 87 -0.61 -6.90 9.54
C THR A 87 -0.88 -5.84 8.47
N LEU A 88 -0.57 -6.17 7.21
CA LEU A 88 -0.86 -5.31 6.07
C LEU A 88 -2.33 -5.42 5.62
N ILE A 89 -3.08 -6.38 6.16
CA ILE A 89 -4.48 -6.63 5.84
C ILE A 89 -5.37 -5.61 6.56
N ASN A 90 -6.38 -5.09 5.85
CA ASN A 90 -7.36 -4.13 6.40
C ASN A 90 -8.73 -4.77 6.68
N CYS A 91 -9.18 -5.67 5.81
CA CYS A 91 -10.53 -6.22 5.89
C CYS A 91 -10.51 -7.58 6.59
N PHE A 92 -11.37 -7.75 7.59
CA PHE A 92 -11.57 -8.99 8.33
C PHE A 92 -13.07 -9.29 8.38
N VAL A 93 -13.41 -10.57 8.35
CA VAL A 93 -14.75 -11.07 8.64
C VAL A 93 -14.60 -12.05 9.79
N GLN A 94 -15.44 -11.92 10.81
CA GLN A 94 -15.42 -12.79 11.96
C GLN A 94 -16.83 -13.38 12.12
N PRO A 95 -16.96 -14.71 12.24
CA PRO A 95 -18.25 -15.33 12.47
C PRO A 95 -18.75 -15.00 13.89
N VAL A 96 -20.07 -15.10 14.10
CA VAL A 96 -20.74 -14.79 15.36
C VAL A 96 -21.78 -15.89 15.61
N GLY A 97 -21.51 -16.74 16.60
CA GLY A 97 -22.42 -17.80 17.01
C GLY A 97 -23.64 -17.27 17.75
N ASP A 98 -24.74 -18.02 17.66
CA ASP A 98 -25.98 -17.81 18.41
C ASP A 98 -25.83 -18.29 19.87
N CYS A 99 -24.84 -17.74 20.57
CA CYS A 99 -24.57 -18.02 21.96
C CYS A 99 -24.20 -16.73 22.72
N ILE A 100 -24.33 -16.75 24.04
CA ILE A 100 -24.05 -15.56 24.87
C ILE A 100 -22.55 -15.18 24.79
N GLN A 101 -21.66 -16.16 24.73
CA GLN A 101 -20.21 -15.99 24.59
C GLN A 101 -19.60 -17.21 23.91
N GLY A 102 -18.66 -16.99 22.98
CA GLY A 102 -17.90 -18.05 22.33
C GLY A 102 -18.35 -18.30 20.90
N VAL A 103 -18.37 -19.57 20.52
CA VAL A 103 -18.87 -20.07 19.22
C VAL A 103 -19.94 -21.12 19.51
N ASP A 104 -20.93 -21.24 18.63
CA ASP A 104 -21.86 -22.37 18.65
C ASP A 104 -21.45 -23.45 17.64
N ASP A 105 -22.29 -24.44 17.40
CA ASP A 105 -22.01 -25.52 16.45
C ASP A 105 -22.01 -25.04 14.97
N GLU A 106 -22.54 -23.85 14.69
CA GLU A 106 -22.60 -23.25 13.35
C GLU A 106 -21.57 -22.12 13.13
N GLY A 107 -20.94 -21.60 14.18
CA GLY A 107 -19.84 -20.63 14.14
C GLY A 107 -20.08 -19.41 15.01
#